data_AF-A0A929VEP6-F1
#
_entry.id   AF-A0A929VEP6-F1
#
_cell.length_a   1.000
_cell.length_b   1.000
_cell.length_c   1.000
_cell.angle_alpha   90.00
_cell.angle_beta   90.00
_cell.angle_gamma   90.00
#
_symmetry.space_group_name_H-M   'P 1'
#
loop_
_entity.id
_entity.type
_entity.pdbx_description
1 polymer ?
#
loop_
_entity_poly.entity_id
_entity_poly.type
_entity_poly.pdbx_seq_one_letter_code
_entity_poly.pdbx_strand_id
1 'polypeptide(L)'
;MSQITGDWLEAVGSEFKKPYYSELYQFVKKEYETQVVYPPADELFEALHLTPLHQIKAVILGQDPYHEPGQAHGLSFSVKPGTPIPPSLMNIYQELHEDLGCRIPNNGYLVKWAKQGVLLLNTILSVRAH
;
A
#
# COMPACT_ATOMS: atom_id res chain seq x y z
N MET A 1 11.64 1.52 9.62
CA MET A 1 10.41 2.10 9.07
C MET A 1 10.79 3.23 8.13
N SER A 2 10.30 3.22 6.90
CA SER A 2 10.60 4.29 5.94
C SER A 2 10.03 5.63 6.40
N GLN A 3 10.67 6.72 5.99
CA GLN A 3 10.23 8.07 6.29
C GLN A 3 9.39 8.62 5.14
N ILE A 4 8.32 9.33 5.46
CA ILE A 4 7.56 10.12 4.47
C ILE A 4 8.38 11.35 4.11
N THR A 5 8.43 11.68 2.82
CA THR A 5 9.22 12.80 2.27
C THR A 5 8.35 13.63 1.31
N GLY A 6 8.88 14.76 0.84
CA GLY A 6 8.23 15.60 -0.16
C GLY A 6 6.95 16.28 0.34
N ASP A 7 6.02 16.53 -0.59
CA ASP A 7 4.76 17.23 -0.36
C ASP A 7 3.82 16.47 0.60
N TRP A 8 3.93 15.15 0.69
CA TRP A 8 3.27 14.37 1.71
C TRP A 8 3.72 14.74 3.13
N LEU A 9 5.02 14.95 3.35
CA LEU A 9 5.52 15.33 4.67
C LEU A 9 4.99 16.71 5.09
N GLU A 10 4.85 17.64 4.15
CA GLU A 10 4.25 18.94 4.41
C GLU A 10 2.76 18.81 4.80
N ALA A 11 2.02 17.94 4.10
CA ALA A 11 0.60 17.75 4.32
C ALA A 11 0.27 17.01 5.64
N VAL A 12 1.00 15.93 5.96
CA VAL A 12 0.68 15.07 7.12
C VAL A 12 1.68 15.16 8.27
N GLY A 13 2.76 15.93 8.13
CA GLY A 13 3.84 15.99 9.12
C GLY A 13 3.40 16.49 10.51
N SER A 14 2.29 17.23 10.59
CA SER A 14 1.69 17.63 11.86
C SER A 14 1.09 16.46 12.64
N GLU A 15 0.63 15.41 11.96
CA GLU A 15 0.09 14.20 12.60
C GLU A 15 1.15 13.47 13.40
N PHE A 16 2.42 13.47 12.95
CA PHE A 16 3.52 12.81 13.63
C PHE A 16 3.88 13.43 14.99
N LYS A 17 3.40 14.65 15.26
CA LYS A 17 3.59 15.34 16.54
C LYS A 17 2.48 15.07 17.54
N LYS A 18 1.39 14.41 17.12
CA LYS A 18 0.25 14.16 17.99
C LYS A 18 0.50 12.93 18.89
N PRO A 19 0.00 12.93 20.14
CA PRO A 19 0.23 11.83 21.07
C PRO A 19 -0.16 10.45 20.53
N TYR A 20 -1.29 10.36 19.83
CA TYR A 20 -1.78 9.10 19.26
C TYR A 20 -0.77 8.47 18.28
N TYR A 21 -0.07 9.29 17.49
CA TYR A 21 0.89 8.79 16.52
C TYR A 21 2.14 8.25 17.21
N SER A 22 2.59 8.92 18.28
CA SER A 22 3.70 8.43 19.10
C SER A 22 3.37 7.07 19.72
N GLU A 23 2.16 6.89 20.27
CA GLU A 23 1.70 5.61 20.81
C GLU A 23 1.63 4.53 19.72
N LEU A 24 1.03 4.86 18.58
CA LEU A 24 0.95 3.97 17.41
C LEU A 24 2.34 3.55 16.91
N TYR A 25 3.27 4.49 16.79
CA TYR A 25 4.62 4.23 16.33
C TYR A 25 5.36 3.26 17.26
N GLN A 26 5.26 3.45 18.58
CA GLN A 26 5.90 2.55 19.54
C GLN A 26 5.28 1.15 19.50
N PHE A 27 3.95 1.06 19.38
CA PHE A 27 3.24 -0.20 19.20
C PHE A 27 3.71 -0.94 17.94
N VAL A 28 3.66 -0.28 16.78
CA VAL A 28 4.06 -0.86 15.50
C VAL A 28 5.53 -1.25 15.48
N LYS A 29 6.41 -0.39 16.04
CA LYS A 29 7.84 -0.70 16.17
C LYS A 29 8.07 -2.00 16.94
N LYS A 30 7.42 -2.16 18.09
CA LYS A 30 7.52 -3.36 18.90
C LYS A 30 7.01 -4.60 18.17
N GLU A 31 5.92 -4.47 17.42
CA GLU A 31 5.41 -5.56 16.58
C GLU A 31 6.44 -6.00 15.53
N TYR A 32 7.07 -5.07 14.81
CA TYR A 32 8.14 -5.39 13.86
C TYR A 32 9.39 -6.00 14.50
N GLU A 33 9.67 -5.69 15.78
CA GLU A 33 10.81 -6.27 16.52
C GLU A 33 10.54 -7.68 17.04
N THR A 34 9.26 -8.08 17.17
CA THR A 34 8.89 -9.31 17.89
C THR A 34 8.05 -10.30 17.08
N GLN A 35 7.44 -9.85 15.99
CA GLN A 35 6.54 -10.62 15.14
C GLN A 35 6.88 -10.42 13.67
N VAL A 36 6.33 -11.29 12.81
CA VAL A 36 6.33 -11.04 11.37
C VAL A 36 5.17 -10.10 11.04
N VAL A 37 5.49 -8.94 10.49
CA VAL A 37 4.52 -7.89 10.14
C VAL A 37 4.71 -7.53 8.67
N TYR A 38 3.60 -7.36 7.95
CA TYR A 38 3.56 -6.99 6.55
C TYR A 38 2.91 -5.61 6.35
N PRO A 39 3.34 -4.83 5.34
CA PRO A 39 4.51 -5.08 4.49
C PRO A 39 5.82 -4.93 5.29
N PRO A 40 6.99 -5.25 4.71
CA PRO A 40 8.28 -4.84 5.27
C PRO A 40 8.28 -3.35 5.66
N ALA A 41 8.94 -3.01 6.77
CA ALA A 41 8.84 -1.68 7.38
C ALA A 41 9.34 -0.54 6.47
N ASP A 42 10.21 -0.82 5.51
CA ASP A 42 10.68 0.07 4.46
C ASP A 42 9.62 0.33 3.37
N GLU A 43 8.72 -0.61 3.13
CA GLU A 43 7.65 -0.51 2.13
C GLU A 43 6.34 0.06 2.71
N LEU A 44 6.29 0.40 3.99
CA LEU A 44 5.07 0.86 4.68
C LEU A 44 4.38 2.07 4.01
N PHE A 45 5.18 2.99 3.47
CA PHE A 45 4.71 4.23 2.83
C PHE A 45 4.91 4.25 1.31
N GLU A 46 5.11 3.10 0.68
CA GLU A 46 5.44 2.99 -0.76
C GLU A 46 4.38 3.67 -1.65
N ALA A 47 3.09 3.56 -1.33
CA ALA A 47 2.03 4.26 -2.06
C ALA A 47 2.22 5.78 -2.14
N LEU A 48 2.72 6.39 -1.05
CA LEU A 48 2.96 7.82 -0.94
C LEU A 48 4.24 8.22 -1.68
N HIS A 49 5.28 7.37 -1.65
CA HIS A 49 6.52 7.59 -2.38
C HIS A 49 6.34 7.48 -3.90
N LEU A 50 5.53 6.53 -4.36
CA LEU A 50 5.24 6.33 -5.78
C LEU A 50 4.24 7.34 -6.34
N THR A 51 3.44 7.96 -5.48
CA THR A 51 2.38 8.90 -5.88
C THR A 51 2.48 10.19 -5.07
N PRO A 52 3.35 11.15 -5.49
CA PRO A 52 3.44 12.46 -4.84
C PRO A 52 2.07 13.15 -4.79
N LEU A 53 1.79 13.87 -3.70
CA LEU A 53 0.47 14.46 -3.43
C LEU A 53 -0.03 15.33 -4.61
N HIS A 54 0.84 16.16 -5.19
CA HIS A 54 0.51 17.02 -6.32
C HIS A 54 0.26 16.29 -7.65
N GLN A 55 0.59 15.00 -7.75
CA GLN A 55 0.41 14.20 -8.98
C GLN A 55 -0.81 13.29 -8.93
N ILE A 56 -1.52 13.24 -7.80
CA ILE A 56 -2.69 12.38 -7.63
C ILE A 56 -3.82 12.83 -8.56
N LYS A 57 -4.39 11.85 -9.27
CA LYS A 57 -5.54 12.00 -10.17
C LYS A 57 -6.73 11.15 -9.72
N ALA A 58 -6.46 10.02 -9.08
CA ALA A 58 -7.46 9.11 -8.54
C ALA A 58 -6.96 8.46 -7.25
N VAL A 59 -7.90 8.03 -6.40
CA VAL A 59 -7.60 7.34 -5.14
C VAL A 59 -8.40 6.03 -5.10
N ILE A 60 -7.73 4.92 -4.83
CA ILE A 60 -8.35 3.62 -4.57
C ILE A 60 -8.01 3.22 -3.14
N LEU A 61 -9.05 3.16 -2.31
CA LEU A 61 -8.93 2.78 -0.91
C LEU A 61 -9.11 1.28 -0.74
N GLY A 62 -8.12 0.64 -0.13
CA GLY A 62 -8.24 -0.71 0.42
C GLY A 62 -8.43 -0.67 1.94
N GLN A 63 -8.64 -1.84 2.55
CA GLN A 63 -8.87 -1.97 3.98
C GLN A 63 -7.53 -2.18 4.72
N ASP A 64 -6.95 -3.36 4.60
CA ASP A 64 -5.72 -3.79 5.25
C ASP A 64 -4.75 -4.45 4.24
N PRO A 65 -3.45 -4.54 4.56
CA PRO A 65 -2.50 -5.22 3.69
C PRO A 65 -2.79 -6.73 3.65
N TYR A 66 -2.33 -7.38 2.57
CA TYR A 66 -2.28 -8.82 2.55
C TYR A 66 -1.42 -9.39 3.69
N HIS A 67 -1.88 -10.50 4.28
CA HIS A 67 -1.25 -11.11 5.46
C HIS A 67 -0.36 -12.32 5.15
N GLU A 68 -0.25 -12.74 3.89
CA GLU A 68 0.61 -13.86 3.49
C GLU A 68 2.03 -13.39 3.08
N PRO A 69 3.05 -14.25 3.27
CA PRO A 69 4.44 -13.94 2.89
C PRO A 69 4.58 -13.47 1.43
N GLY A 70 5.23 -12.33 1.24
CA GLY A 70 5.57 -11.80 -0.09
C GLY A 70 4.41 -11.19 -0.89
N GLN A 71 3.22 -11.04 -0.28
CA GLN A 71 2.08 -10.40 -0.93
C GLN A 71 2.11 -8.88 -0.81
N ALA A 72 2.02 -8.35 0.42
CA ALA A 72 1.94 -6.91 0.65
C ALA A 72 3.29 -6.21 0.40
N HIS A 73 3.23 -5.09 -0.31
CA HIS A 73 4.38 -4.23 -0.65
C HIS A 73 4.03 -2.74 -0.62
N GLY A 74 3.12 -2.35 0.27
CA GLY A 74 2.79 -0.93 0.51
C GLY A 74 1.79 -0.29 -0.45
N LEU A 75 1.15 -1.06 -1.34
CA LEU A 75 0.12 -0.60 -2.27
C LEU A 75 -1.16 -1.46 -2.09
N SER A 76 -2.32 -0.81 -2.01
CA SER A 76 -3.61 -1.53 -1.92
C SER A 76 -3.81 -2.43 -3.15
N PHE A 77 -4.37 -3.63 -2.91
CA PHE A 77 -4.64 -4.68 -3.91
C PHE A 77 -3.44 -5.24 -4.68
N SER A 78 -2.26 -4.63 -4.62
CA SER A 78 -1.13 -5.02 -5.44
C SER A 78 -0.25 -6.09 -4.78
N VAL A 79 0.31 -6.99 -5.60
CA VAL A 79 1.34 -7.96 -5.20
C VAL A 79 2.56 -7.87 -6.10
N LYS A 80 3.74 -8.28 -5.60
CA LYS A 80 4.99 -8.30 -6.38
C LYS A 80 4.94 -9.35 -7.51
N PRO A 81 5.72 -9.18 -8.60
CA PRO A 81 5.84 -10.19 -9.64
C PRO A 81 6.31 -11.54 -9.06
N GLY A 82 5.73 -12.64 -9.56
CA GLY A 82 6.00 -14.00 -9.05
C GLY A 82 5.03 -14.44 -7.95
N THR A 83 4.31 -13.51 -7.31
CA THR A 83 3.24 -13.82 -6.37
C THR A 83 1.93 -14.09 -7.13
N PRO A 84 1.17 -15.15 -6.78
CA PRO A 84 -0.15 -15.39 -7.36
C PRO A 84 -1.08 -14.19 -7.20
N ILE A 85 -1.88 -13.90 -8.23
CA ILE A 85 -2.84 -12.80 -8.21
C ILE A 85 -3.94 -13.12 -7.17
N PRO A 86 -4.15 -12.28 -6.14
CA PRO A 86 -5.19 -12.53 -5.15
C PRO A 86 -6.60 -12.45 -5.78
N PRO A 87 -7.61 -13.15 -5.21
CA PRO A 87 -8.97 -13.14 -5.75
C PRO A 87 -9.56 -11.73 -5.92
N SER A 88 -9.33 -10.84 -4.96
CA SER A 88 -9.80 -9.45 -5.04
C SER A 88 -9.23 -8.70 -6.24
N LEU A 89 -7.94 -8.88 -6.54
CA LEU A 89 -7.32 -8.26 -7.70
C LEU A 89 -7.77 -8.90 -9.01
N MET A 90 -8.00 -10.22 -9.02
CA MET A 90 -8.56 -10.89 -10.19
C MET A 90 -9.94 -10.33 -10.55
N ASN A 91 -10.80 -10.08 -9.55
CA ASN A 91 -12.10 -9.46 -9.78
C ASN A 91 -11.96 -8.04 -10.36
N ILE A 92 -10.99 -7.24 -9.88
CA ILE A 92 -10.70 -5.92 -10.46
C ILE A 92 -10.26 -6.04 -11.93
N TYR A 93 -9.44 -7.03 -12.28
CA TYR A 93 -9.03 -7.25 -13.67
C TYR A 93 -10.17 -7.76 -14.56
N GLN A 94 -11.07 -8.58 -14.02
CA GLN A 94 -12.27 -9.03 -14.75
C GLN A 94 -13.18 -7.83 -15.06
N GLU A 95 -13.47 -6.98 -14.08
CA GLU A 95 -14.26 -5.76 -14.28
C GLU A 95 -13.61 -4.84 -15.34
N LEU A 96 -12.30 -4.60 -15.26
CA LEU A 96 -11.58 -3.79 -16.26
C LEU A 96 -11.63 -4.41 -17.67
N HIS A 97 -11.67 -5.73 -17.77
CA HIS A 97 -11.82 -6.42 -19.04
C HIS A 97 -13.23 -6.26 -19.61
N GLU A 98 -14.25 -6.42 -18.77
CA GLU A 98 -15.65 -6.34 -19.15
C GLU A 98 -16.09 -4.91 -19.50
N ASP A 99 -15.63 -3.92 -18.72
CA ASP A 99 -15.96 -2.49 -18.92
C ASP A 99 -15.18 -1.88 -20.10
N LEU A 100 -13.87 -2.08 -20.15
CA LEU A 100 -12.97 -1.34 -21.05
C LEU A 100 -12.28 -2.22 -22.10
N GLY A 101 -12.53 -3.53 -22.11
CA GLY A 101 -11.83 -4.46 -23.01
C GLY A 101 -10.34 -4.63 -22.67
N CYS A 102 -9.89 -4.21 -21.48
CA CYS A 102 -8.48 -4.30 -21.10
C CYS A 102 -8.01 -5.76 -21.04
N ARG A 103 -6.77 -6.02 -21.47
CA ARG A 103 -6.16 -7.34 -21.30
C ARG A 103 -5.90 -7.61 -19.82
N ILE A 104 -6.36 -8.77 -19.32
CA ILE A 104 -6.01 -9.27 -17.98
C ILE A 104 -4.49 -9.56 -17.92
N PRO A 105 -3.73 -8.86 -17.06
CA PRO A 105 -2.29 -9.11 -16.91
C PRO A 105 -1.99 -10.46 -16.27
N ASN A 106 -0.78 -10.97 -16.50
CA ASN A 106 -0.28 -12.21 -15.90
C ASN A 106 0.46 -12.00 -14.55
N ASN A 107 0.29 -10.84 -13.93
CA ASN A 107 0.89 -10.46 -12.64
C ASN A 107 -0.01 -9.45 -11.94
N GLY A 108 0.15 -9.29 -10.62
CA GLY A 108 -0.64 -8.36 -9.81
C GLY A 108 0.06 -7.03 -9.46
N TYR A 109 1.04 -6.61 -10.26
CA TYR A 109 1.94 -5.52 -9.91
C TYR A 109 1.43 -4.16 -10.43
N LEU A 110 0.81 -3.38 -9.55
CA LEU A 110 0.07 -2.15 -9.88
C LEU A 110 0.91 -0.87 -9.80
N VAL A 111 2.24 -0.96 -9.64
CA VAL A 111 3.13 0.21 -9.60
C VAL A 111 2.99 1.10 -10.84
N LYS A 112 2.60 0.53 -11.99
CA LYS A 112 2.31 1.30 -13.21
C LYS A 112 1.15 2.29 -13.03
N TRP A 113 0.13 1.96 -12.21
CA TRP A 113 -0.98 2.87 -11.91
C TRP A 113 -0.54 3.96 -10.94
N ALA A 114 0.20 3.59 -9.89
CA ALA A 114 0.75 4.54 -8.91
C ALA A 114 1.57 5.65 -9.61
N LYS A 115 2.50 5.25 -10.49
CA LYS A 115 3.32 6.20 -11.29
C LYS A 115 2.53 7.08 -12.26
N GLN A 116 1.25 6.80 -12.51
CA GLN A 116 0.37 7.62 -13.35
C GLN A 116 -0.54 8.57 -12.54
N GLY A 117 -0.43 8.55 -11.20
CA GLY A 117 -1.22 9.38 -10.30
C GLY A 117 -2.38 8.65 -9.61
N VAL A 118 -2.41 7.31 -9.62
CA VAL A 118 -3.43 6.54 -8.88
C VAL A 118 -2.90 6.18 -7.49
N LEU A 119 -3.37 6.87 -6.46
CA LEU A 119 -3.00 6.56 -5.08
C LEU A 119 -3.69 5.25 -4.64
N LEU A 120 -2.90 4.20 -4.42
CA LEU A 120 -3.35 2.88 -3.96
C LEU A 120 -3.11 2.74 -2.44
N LEU A 121 -4.00 3.28 -1.62
CA LEU A 121 -3.81 3.40 -0.17
C LEU A 121 -4.73 2.46 0.61
N ASN A 122 -4.19 1.70 1.56
CA ASN A 122 -5.01 1.01 2.55
C ASN A 122 -5.34 1.94 3.73
N THR A 123 -6.50 1.77 4.36
CA THR A 123 -6.85 2.51 5.59
C THR A 123 -6.07 2.03 6.80
N ILE A 124 -5.61 0.78 6.79
CA ILE A 124 -4.65 0.19 7.73
C ILE A 124 -3.36 -0.13 6.96
N LEU A 125 -2.21 0.31 7.47
CA LEU A 125 -0.94 0.20 6.73
C LEU A 125 -0.09 -1.04 7.08
N SER A 126 -0.35 -1.69 8.20
CA SER A 126 0.40 -2.87 8.64
C SER A 126 -0.52 -3.97 9.19
N VAL A 127 -0.16 -5.23 8.98
CA VAL A 127 -0.86 -6.41 9.49
C VAL A 127 0.15 -7.44 10.01
N ARG A 128 -0.18 -8.15 11.08
CA ARG A 128 0.64 -9.28 11.56
C ARG A 128 0.40 -10.50 10.66
N ALA A 129 1.45 -11.27 10.36
CA ALA A 129 1.29 -12.57 9.71
C ALA A 129 0.40 -13.51 10.56
N HIS A 130 -0.37 -14.37 9.90
CA HIS A 130 -1.15 -15.42 10.56
C HIS A 130 -0.27 -16.58 11.04
#